data_AF-A0A286GP84-F1
#
_entry.id   AF-A0A286GP84-F1
#
_cell.length_a   1.000
_cell.length_b   1.000
_cell.length_c   1.000
_cell.angle_alpha   90.00
_cell.angle_beta   90.00
_cell.angle_gamma   90.00
#
_symmetry.space_group_name_H-M   'P 1'
#
loop_
_entity.id
_entity.type
_entity.pdbx_description
1 polymer ?
#
loop_
_entity_poly.entity_id
_entity_poly.type
_entity_poly.pdbx_seq_one_letter_code
_entity_poly.pdbx_strand_id
1 'polypeptide(L)'
;MSGDQPPVTGPEPSDDQVVVPHPFGPGNRGEEPGEAPAGEADEPVEAPAEPEQPAAEAADAPVSDAAVVDATLPEDVEPEPAATDAVPVPGPAAKPRRTRDPLAAALIGVLTLLLGFAFAVQVRSVGDDQEYAGAREEDLVRILDDLDAREERLREQIADQRNALQQLTNSDSQSAAALDEARARAEAIGILNGTIAAQGPGLTMTIRDPGDDVRVSDVVDAIQELRGAGAETMQIDDVRVGVSSAITGRPGELMVDGRPITAPYEFVVIGAPESMQTALNIPGGVVQDLTRQGATVDIEPSDLVVVDALRPLDTPQYASPDTDD
;
A
#
# COMPACT_ATOMS: atom_id res chain seq x y z
N MET A 1 -3.20 -99.16 20.08
CA MET A 1 -4.37 -99.09 19.18
C MET A 1 -4.85 -97.66 19.25
N SER A 2 -4.36 -96.81 18.34
CA SER A 2 -5.07 -96.35 17.13
C SER A 2 -6.41 -95.72 17.46
N GLY A 3 -6.50 -94.41 17.18
CA GLY A 3 -7.70 -93.61 17.31
C GLY A 3 -7.44 -92.16 16.91
N ASP A 4 -6.90 -91.98 15.71
CA ASP A 4 -6.81 -90.72 14.98
C ASP A 4 -8.24 -90.20 14.72
N GLN A 5 -8.58 -89.02 15.23
CA GLN A 5 -9.81 -88.30 14.87
C GLN A 5 -9.42 -87.03 14.10
N PRO A 6 -10.06 -86.75 12.95
CA PRO A 6 -9.77 -85.59 12.12
C PRO A 6 -10.34 -84.29 12.73
N PRO A 7 -9.78 -83.12 12.37
CA PRO A 7 -10.24 -81.84 12.88
C PRO A 7 -11.61 -81.46 12.28
N VAL A 8 -12.53 -81.05 13.16
CA VAL A 8 -13.81 -80.43 12.80
C VAL A 8 -13.53 -79.04 12.26
N THR A 9 -13.86 -78.83 10.98
CA THR A 9 -13.89 -77.54 10.30
C THR A 9 -14.95 -76.63 10.94
N GLY A 10 -14.49 -75.57 11.63
CA GLY A 10 -15.32 -74.42 11.97
C GLY A 10 -15.54 -73.52 10.75
N PRO A 11 -16.70 -72.85 10.65
CA PRO A 11 -17.12 -72.16 9.44
C PRO A 11 -16.30 -70.91 9.14
N GLU A 12 -16.10 -70.65 7.84
CA GLU A 12 -15.53 -69.42 7.28
C GLU A 12 -16.34 -68.19 7.76
N PRO A 13 -15.69 -67.06 8.10
CA PRO A 13 -16.41 -65.82 8.34
C PRO A 13 -16.91 -65.26 7.00
N SER A 14 -18.23 -65.12 6.90
CA SER A 14 -18.92 -64.40 5.84
C SER A 14 -18.52 -62.93 5.84
N ASP A 15 -18.13 -62.42 4.67
CA ASP A 15 -18.10 -60.99 4.36
C ASP A 15 -19.50 -60.42 4.54
N ASP A 16 -19.76 -59.77 5.66
CA ASP A 16 -20.92 -58.91 5.81
C ASP A 16 -20.65 -57.78 6.83
N GLN A 17 -20.76 -56.55 6.33
CA GLN A 17 -21.02 -55.30 7.07
C GLN A 17 -19.86 -54.69 7.89
N VAL A 18 -18.97 -53.98 7.21
CA VAL A 18 -18.25 -52.83 7.80
C VAL A 18 -19.28 -51.71 8.00
N VAL A 19 -19.78 -51.55 9.22
CA VAL A 19 -20.61 -50.42 9.63
C VAL A 19 -19.69 -49.25 9.99
N VAL A 20 -19.63 -48.24 9.12
CA VAL A 20 -19.04 -46.94 9.43
C VAL A 20 -20.09 -46.11 10.19
N PRO A 21 -19.84 -45.62 11.42
CA PRO A 21 -20.80 -44.77 12.11
C PRO A 21 -20.86 -43.38 11.47
N HIS A 22 -22.03 -43.02 10.94
CA HIS A 22 -22.37 -41.65 10.53
C HIS A 22 -22.80 -40.82 11.78
N PRO A 23 -22.31 -39.59 11.98
CA PRO A 23 -22.60 -38.82 13.19
C PRO A 23 -23.92 -38.04 13.19
N PHE A 24 -24.83 -38.22 12.23
CA PHE A 24 -26.10 -37.48 12.21
C PHE A 24 -27.29 -38.41 11.96
N GLY A 25 -28.16 -38.54 12.97
CA GLY A 25 -29.45 -39.21 12.87
C GLY A 25 -30.45 -38.41 12.00
N PRO A 26 -31.58 -39.02 11.59
CA PRO A 26 -32.52 -38.37 10.68
C PRO A 26 -33.30 -37.27 11.42
N GLY A 27 -32.96 -36.01 11.14
CA GLY A 27 -33.69 -34.84 11.63
C GLY A 27 -35.09 -34.73 10.98
N ASN A 28 -36.10 -34.64 11.84
CA ASN A 28 -37.48 -34.32 11.48
C ASN A 28 -37.54 -32.90 10.91
N ARG A 29 -38.05 -32.75 9.67
CA ARG A 29 -38.32 -31.45 9.04
C ARG A 29 -39.82 -31.19 9.08
N GLY A 30 -40.24 -30.21 9.86
CA GLY A 30 -41.58 -29.65 9.81
C GLY A 30 -41.75 -28.59 10.87
N GLU A 31 -41.63 -27.32 10.48
CA GLU A 31 -42.47 -26.20 10.95
C GLU A 31 -42.10 -24.93 10.16
N GLU A 32 -43.12 -24.24 9.66
CA GLU A 32 -43.06 -23.03 8.84
C GLU A 32 -42.76 -21.77 9.67
N PRO A 33 -42.30 -20.66 9.04
CA PRO A 33 -41.79 -19.50 9.77
C PRO A 33 -42.91 -18.58 10.28
N GLY A 34 -42.87 -18.29 11.59
CA GLY A 34 -43.75 -17.34 12.26
C GLY A 34 -43.30 -15.89 12.11
N GLU A 35 -44.28 -15.06 11.81
CA GLU A 35 -44.33 -13.61 11.69
C GLU A 35 -43.53 -12.80 12.74
N ALA A 36 -42.74 -11.82 12.29
CA ALA A 36 -42.06 -10.84 13.13
C ALA A 36 -42.98 -9.64 13.41
N PRO A 37 -43.06 -9.11 14.66
CA PRO A 37 -43.73 -7.85 14.91
C PRO A 37 -42.81 -6.65 14.63
N ALA A 38 -43.43 -5.60 14.10
CA ALA A 38 -42.85 -4.30 13.81
C ALA A 38 -42.87 -3.34 15.03
N GLY A 39 -41.88 -2.44 15.08
CA GLY A 39 -41.67 -1.36 16.07
C GLY A 39 -40.22 -1.39 16.55
N GLU A 40 -39.39 -0.35 16.48
CA GLU A 40 -39.60 1.08 16.69
C GLU A 40 -38.57 1.91 15.90
N ALA A 41 -38.87 3.20 15.74
CA ALA A 41 -38.21 4.15 14.86
C ALA A 41 -36.78 4.54 15.30
N ASP A 42 -35.85 4.55 14.34
CA ASP A 42 -34.50 5.11 14.46
C ASP A 42 -34.53 6.64 14.26
N GLU A 43 -34.00 7.39 15.23
CA GLU A 43 -33.65 8.80 15.06
C GLU A 43 -32.30 8.92 14.32
N PRO A 44 -32.11 9.93 13.45
CA PRO A 44 -30.90 10.03 12.65
C PRO A 44 -29.72 10.51 13.51
N VAL A 45 -28.72 9.65 13.70
CA VAL A 45 -27.42 10.00 14.29
C VAL A 45 -26.58 10.79 13.28
N GLU A 46 -26.19 11.98 13.72
CA GLU A 46 -25.39 13.00 13.04
C GLU A 46 -23.97 12.48 12.71
N ALA A 47 -23.55 12.67 11.45
CA ALA A 47 -22.24 12.26 10.96
C ALA A 47 -21.10 13.11 11.55
N PRO A 48 -19.94 12.55 11.91
CA PRO A 48 -18.78 13.34 12.32
C PRO A 48 -18.17 14.09 11.15
N ALA A 49 -17.88 15.37 11.36
CA ALA A 49 -17.27 16.30 10.42
C ALA A 49 -15.82 15.94 10.06
N GLU A 50 -15.47 16.13 8.79
CA GLU A 50 -14.09 16.12 8.27
C GLU A 50 -13.24 17.23 8.93
N PRO A 51 -11.95 16.99 9.21
CA PRO A 51 -11.07 18.04 9.68
C PRO A 51 -10.62 18.96 8.53
N GLU A 52 -10.88 20.25 8.70
CA GLU A 52 -10.46 21.35 7.84
C GLU A 52 -8.92 21.47 7.75
N GLN A 53 -8.41 21.63 6.53
CA GLN A 53 -7.03 22.02 6.26
C GLN A 53 -6.86 23.54 6.49
N PRO A 54 -5.81 24.01 7.17
CA PRO A 54 -5.56 25.44 7.27
C PRO A 54 -4.92 25.98 5.99
N ALA A 55 -5.54 27.02 5.44
CA ALA A 55 -4.97 27.89 4.42
C ALA A 55 -3.74 28.64 4.96
N ALA A 56 -2.62 28.58 4.25
CA ALA A 56 -1.46 29.42 4.47
C ALA A 56 -1.32 30.44 3.34
N GLU A 57 -1.55 31.67 3.76
CA GLU A 57 -1.47 32.97 3.12
C GLU A 57 -0.14 33.24 2.40
N ALA A 58 -0.24 33.85 1.22
CA ALA A 58 0.87 34.41 0.47
C ALA A 58 1.36 35.71 1.13
N ALA A 59 2.67 35.84 1.32
CA ALA A 59 3.33 37.10 1.62
C ALA A 59 4.61 37.24 0.79
N ASP A 60 4.62 38.30 -0.02
CA ASP A 60 5.70 38.80 -0.85
C ASP A 60 6.65 39.68 -0.01
N ALA A 61 7.96 39.51 -0.16
CA ALA A 61 8.98 40.59 -0.21
C ALA A 61 10.43 40.05 -0.16
N PRO A 62 11.41 40.81 -0.71
CA PRO A 62 12.57 40.27 -1.42
C PRO A 62 13.92 40.55 -0.74
N VAL A 63 14.98 39.75 -1.01
CA VAL A 63 16.37 40.22 -0.80
C VAL A 63 17.39 39.54 -1.73
N SER A 64 18.15 40.41 -2.42
CA SER A 64 19.53 40.32 -2.93
C SER A 64 19.97 39.13 -3.79
N ASP A 65 20.29 39.43 -5.04
CA ASP A 65 21.36 38.74 -5.75
C ASP A 65 22.52 39.70 -6.07
N ALA A 66 23.71 39.12 -6.02
CA ALA A 66 24.99 39.77 -5.85
C ALA A 66 25.56 40.37 -7.14
N ALA A 67 26.41 41.37 -6.93
CA ALA A 67 27.16 42.06 -7.96
C ALA A 67 28.13 41.15 -8.71
N VAL A 68 28.14 41.28 -10.04
CA VAL A 68 29.27 40.86 -10.88
C VAL A 68 30.04 42.12 -11.26
N VAL A 69 31.25 42.25 -10.70
CA VAL A 69 32.28 43.17 -11.18
C VAL A 69 33.51 42.31 -11.43
N ASP A 70 33.90 42.15 -12.69
CA ASP A 70 35.31 42.08 -13.02
C ASP A 70 35.54 42.66 -14.41
N ALA A 71 36.46 43.61 -14.45
CA ALA A 71 36.95 44.29 -15.63
C ALA A 71 38.47 44.26 -15.52
N THR A 72 39.16 43.70 -16.51
CA THR A 72 40.55 44.04 -16.80
C THR A 72 40.90 43.76 -18.26
N LEU A 73 40.85 44.84 -19.06
CA LEU A 73 41.74 45.15 -20.19
C LEU A 73 43.14 45.53 -19.63
N PRO A 74 44.22 45.85 -20.40
CA PRO A 74 44.31 46.12 -21.85
C PRO A 74 45.59 45.55 -22.53
N GLU A 75 45.77 45.78 -23.84
CA GLU A 75 47.04 46.35 -24.33
C GLU A 75 46.84 47.10 -25.67
N ASP A 76 47.28 48.36 -25.66
CA ASP A 76 47.35 49.32 -26.75
C ASP A 76 48.38 48.93 -27.82
N VAL A 77 48.28 49.52 -29.03
CA VAL A 77 49.31 50.38 -29.66
C VAL A 77 48.79 50.90 -31.02
N GLU A 78 48.48 52.19 -31.05
CA GLU A 78 48.48 53.09 -32.23
C GLU A 78 49.94 53.53 -32.53
N PRO A 79 50.33 54.15 -33.68
CA PRO A 79 49.61 55.29 -34.29
C PRO A 79 49.68 55.47 -35.82
N GLU A 80 48.85 56.42 -36.26
CA GLU A 80 48.82 57.17 -37.53
C GLU A 80 50.17 57.84 -37.92
N PRO A 81 50.30 58.38 -39.16
CA PRO A 81 50.06 59.83 -39.28
C PRO A 81 49.45 60.31 -40.62
N ALA A 82 48.39 61.12 -40.50
CA ALA A 82 48.32 62.56 -40.77
C ALA A 82 48.57 63.10 -42.20
N ALA A 83 47.56 63.88 -42.65
CA ALA A 83 47.65 65.23 -43.23
C ALA A 83 48.33 65.36 -44.62
N THR A 84 47.97 66.25 -45.55
CA THR A 84 47.10 67.44 -45.62
C THR A 84 47.17 67.91 -47.09
N ASP A 85 46.11 68.52 -47.63
CA ASP A 85 46.10 69.90 -48.17
C ASP A 85 45.15 70.18 -49.34
N ALA A 86 44.64 71.40 -49.25
CA ALA A 86 43.58 72.01 -50.03
C ALA A 86 44.06 72.60 -51.38
N VAL A 87 43.16 72.56 -52.38
CA VAL A 87 42.66 73.66 -53.26
C VAL A 87 43.73 74.62 -53.86
N PRO A 88 43.80 74.85 -55.20
CA PRO A 88 42.83 75.79 -55.82
C PRO A 88 42.44 75.63 -57.29
N VAL A 89 41.26 76.21 -57.57
CA VAL A 89 40.68 76.62 -58.85
C VAL A 89 41.51 77.76 -59.46
N PRO A 90 41.73 77.79 -60.78
CA PRO A 90 41.08 78.85 -61.58
C PRO A 90 40.62 78.37 -62.98
N GLY A 91 39.51 78.92 -63.47
CA GLY A 91 39.21 78.97 -64.92
C GLY A 91 40.14 79.97 -65.66
N PRO A 92 39.93 80.32 -66.96
CA PRO A 92 38.77 80.03 -67.80
C PRO A 92 39.08 79.66 -69.28
N ALA A 93 38.00 79.37 -70.02
CA ALA A 93 37.73 79.64 -71.44
C ALA A 93 38.56 78.94 -72.55
N ALA A 94 37.90 78.10 -73.36
CA ALA A 94 37.44 78.45 -74.72
C ALA A 94 37.01 77.19 -75.51
N LYS A 95 35.86 77.26 -76.21
CA LYS A 95 35.42 76.29 -77.24
C LYS A 95 36.15 76.59 -78.56
N PRO A 96 36.38 75.60 -79.46
CA PRO A 96 35.37 75.31 -80.48
C PRO A 96 35.22 73.82 -80.90
N ARG A 97 33.94 73.44 -81.06
CA ARG A 97 33.32 72.61 -82.12
C ARG A 97 34.14 71.52 -82.88
N ARG A 98 33.77 70.27 -82.56
CA ARG A 98 33.20 69.20 -83.44
C ARG A 98 33.97 68.79 -84.70
N THR A 99 34.45 67.55 -84.69
CA THR A 99 34.31 66.58 -85.79
C THR A 99 33.83 65.25 -85.20
N ARG A 100 32.88 64.59 -85.88
CA ARG A 100 32.33 63.29 -85.46
C ARG A 100 33.29 62.20 -85.95
N ASP A 101 33.99 61.55 -85.03
CA ASP A 101 34.85 60.42 -85.35
C ASP A 101 34.00 59.14 -85.38
N PRO A 102 33.92 58.40 -86.50
CA PRO A 102 33.14 57.15 -86.59
C PRO A 102 33.70 56.06 -85.65
N LEU A 103 34.99 56.15 -85.28
CA LEU A 103 35.61 55.31 -84.26
C LEU A 103 35.02 55.56 -82.87
N ALA A 104 34.75 56.82 -82.51
CA ALA A 104 34.12 57.15 -81.23
C ALA A 104 32.67 56.64 -81.19
N ALA A 105 31.94 56.69 -82.30
CA ALA A 105 30.58 56.13 -82.38
C ALA A 105 30.58 54.60 -82.25
N ALA A 106 31.55 53.90 -82.86
CA ALA A 106 31.72 52.46 -82.70
C ALA A 106 32.11 52.07 -81.26
N LEU A 107 33.03 52.83 -80.65
CA LEU A 107 33.44 52.64 -79.25
C LEU A 107 32.26 52.84 -78.29
N ILE A 108 31.47 53.90 -78.50
CA ILE A 108 30.25 54.17 -77.73
C ILE A 108 29.25 53.01 -77.92
N GLY A 109 29.04 52.54 -79.15
CA GLY A 109 28.15 51.40 -79.43
C GLY A 109 28.56 50.13 -78.68
N VAL A 110 29.85 49.78 -78.73
CA VAL A 110 30.40 48.62 -78.02
C VAL A 110 30.29 48.81 -76.50
N LEU A 111 30.64 49.99 -75.98
CA LEU A 111 30.48 50.31 -74.55
C LEU A 111 29.03 50.21 -74.10
N THR A 112 28.08 50.72 -74.87
CA THR A 112 26.65 50.62 -74.54
C THR A 112 26.14 49.18 -74.63
N LEU A 113 26.67 48.36 -75.53
CA LEU A 113 26.29 46.95 -75.66
C LEU A 113 26.87 46.12 -74.50
N LEU A 114 28.13 46.35 -74.13
CA LEU A 114 28.73 45.73 -72.95
C LEU A 114 28.03 46.17 -71.65
N LEU A 115 27.66 47.44 -71.55
CA LEU A 115 26.93 47.96 -70.40
C LEU A 115 25.51 47.38 -70.33
N GLY A 116 24.81 47.30 -71.47
CA GLY A 116 23.49 46.67 -71.55
C GLY A 116 23.55 45.17 -71.24
N PHE A 117 24.60 44.47 -71.70
CA PHE A 117 24.83 43.06 -71.39
C PHE A 117 25.17 42.86 -69.91
N ALA A 118 26.05 43.67 -69.34
CA ALA A 118 26.37 43.64 -67.92
C ALA A 118 25.13 43.92 -67.07
N PHE A 119 24.32 44.91 -67.45
CA PHE A 119 23.06 45.21 -66.78
C PHE A 119 22.07 44.06 -66.90
N ALA A 120 21.97 43.40 -68.05
CA ALA A 120 21.11 42.23 -68.24
C ALA A 120 21.56 41.03 -67.38
N VAL A 121 22.87 40.78 -67.28
CA VAL A 121 23.43 39.74 -66.41
C VAL A 121 23.19 40.08 -64.93
N GLN A 122 23.33 41.35 -64.57
CA GLN A 122 23.16 41.83 -63.20
C GLN A 122 21.69 41.82 -62.76
N VAL A 123 20.76 42.12 -63.67
CA VAL A 123 19.31 41.97 -63.43
C VAL A 123 18.93 40.48 -63.37
N ARG A 124 19.54 39.63 -64.20
CA ARG A 124 19.31 38.19 -64.15
C ARG A 124 19.79 37.58 -62.83
N SER A 125 20.96 37.99 -62.33
CA SER A 125 21.50 37.48 -61.05
C SER A 125 20.74 38.00 -59.83
N VAL A 126 20.19 39.22 -59.88
CA VAL A 126 19.30 39.75 -58.81
C VAL A 126 17.93 39.06 -58.82
N GLY A 127 17.52 38.49 -59.96
CA GLY A 127 16.34 37.64 -60.05
C GLY A 127 16.48 36.30 -59.34
N ASP A 128 17.70 35.74 -59.29
CA ASP A 128 17.98 34.45 -58.63
C ASP A 128 18.01 34.59 -57.09
N ASP A 129 18.31 35.77 -56.52
CA ASP A 129 18.30 36.02 -55.07
C ASP A 129 16.90 35.91 -54.42
N GLN A 130 15.83 36.18 -55.19
CA GLN A 130 14.44 35.98 -54.74
C GLN A 130 14.08 34.48 -54.62
N GLU A 131 14.68 33.64 -55.46
CA GLU A 131 14.52 32.17 -55.41
C GLU A 131 15.24 31.58 -54.17
N TYR A 132 16.39 32.15 -53.78
CA TYR A 132 17.11 31.76 -52.55
C TYR A 132 16.53 32.34 -51.25
N ALA A 133 15.93 33.53 -51.29
CA ALA A 133 15.23 34.12 -50.13
C ALA A 133 13.95 33.34 -49.78
N GLY A 134 13.17 32.94 -50.79
CA GLY A 134 12.01 32.06 -50.61
C GLY A 134 12.39 30.67 -50.09
N ALA A 135 13.47 30.07 -50.61
CA ALA A 135 13.96 28.77 -50.13
C ALA A 135 14.39 28.77 -48.65
N ARG A 136 14.93 29.88 -48.14
CA ARG A 136 15.32 30.02 -46.72
C ARG A 136 14.12 30.22 -45.79
N GLU A 137 13.12 30.95 -46.24
CA GLU A 137 11.87 31.12 -45.48
C GLU A 137 11.12 29.78 -45.38
N GLU A 138 11.02 29.05 -46.49
CA GLU A 138 10.47 27.68 -46.53
C GLU A 138 11.25 26.71 -45.61
N ASP A 139 12.58 26.77 -45.59
CA ASP A 139 13.40 25.96 -44.69
C ASP A 139 13.20 26.31 -43.21
N LEU A 140 13.03 27.59 -42.86
CA LEU A 140 12.73 28.01 -41.49
C LEU A 140 11.35 27.56 -41.04
N VAL A 141 10.33 27.67 -41.90
CA VAL A 141 8.99 27.14 -41.64
C VAL A 141 9.06 25.62 -41.46
N ARG A 142 9.80 24.91 -42.31
CA ARG A 142 9.97 23.46 -42.19
C ARG A 142 10.70 23.05 -40.89
N ILE A 143 11.69 23.82 -40.46
CA ILE A 143 12.39 23.59 -39.19
C ILE A 143 11.45 23.86 -38.02
N LEU A 144 10.64 24.93 -38.09
CA LEU A 144 9.63 25.22 -37.08
C LEU A 144 8.59 24.10 -37.01
N ASP A 145 8.06 23.64 -38.15
CA ASP A 145 7.12 22.52 -38.20
C ASP A 145 7.73 21.23 -37.64
N ASP A 146 9.00 20.93 -37.93
CA ASP A 146 9.70 19.76 -37.36
C ASP A 146 9.94 19.94 -35.84
N LEU A 147 10.22 21.15 -35.38
CA LEU A 147 10.35 21.46 -33.96
C LEU A 147 9.01 21.37 -33.23
N ASP A 148 7.93 21.90 -33.81
CA ASP A 148 6.58 21.82 -33.28
C ASP A 148 6.11 20.36 -33.22
N ALA A 149 6.33 19.59 -34.30
CA ALA A 149 6.03 18.15 -34.32
C ALA A 149 6.87 17.35 -33.30
N ARG A 150 8.14 17.73 -33.08
CA ARG A 150 8.96 17.15 -32.02
C ARG A 150 8.46 17.55 -30.64
N GLU A 151 8.05 18.80 -30.47
CA GLU A 151 7.53 19.32 -29.21
C GLU A 151 6.23 18.62 -28.84
N GLU A 152 5.29 18.48 -29.78
CA GLU A 152 4.05 17.72 -29.60
C GLU A 152 4.34 16.27 -29.20
N ARG A 153 5.23 15.58 -29.94
CA ARG A 153 5.64 14.21 -29.61
C ARG A 153 6.28 14.10 -28.22
N LEU A 154 7.13 15.06 -27.83
CA LEU A 154 7.75 15.08 -26.50
C LEU A 154 6.70 15.35 -25.40
N ARG A 155 5.73 16.22 -25.65
CA ARG A 155 4.60 16.48 -24.74
C ARG A 155 3.75 15.22 -24.55
N GLU A 156 3.46 14.49 -25.62
CA GLU A 156 2.77 13.19 -25.56
C GLU A 156 3.56 12.18 -24.72
N GLN A 157 4.87 12.02 -24.98
CA GLN A 157 5.73 11.12 -24.21
C GLN A 157 5.78 11.48 -22.72
N ILE A 158 5.83 12.76 -22.38
CA ILE A 158 5.79 13.23 -20.99
C ILE A 158 4.44 12.90 -20.35
N ALA A 159 3.33 13.09 -21.08
CA ALA A 159 1.99 12.73 -20.58
C ALA A 159 1.88 11.22 -20.33
N ASP A 160 2.34 10.39 -21.27
CA ASP A 160 2.35 8.93 -21.14
C ASP A 160 3.21 8.46 -19.97
N GLN A 161 4.41 9.02 -19.79
CA GLN A 161 5.28 8.68 -18.67
C GLN A 161 4.69 9.10 -17.31
N ARG A 162 4.04 10.27 -17.24
CA ARG A 162 3.34 10.70 -16.01
C ARG A 162 2.17 9.78 -15.68
N ASN A 163 1.39 9.38 -16.68
CA ASN A 163 0.32 8.40 -16.52
C ASN A 163 0.85 7.05 -16.05
N ALA A 164 1.93 6.55 -16.65
CA ALA A 164 2.57 5.29 -16.26
C ALA A 164 3.11 5.35 -14.81
N LEU A 165 3.76 6.45 -14.43
CA LEU A 165 4.24 6.66 -13.05
C LEU A 165 3.08 6.68 -12.07
N GLN A 166 2.00 7.41 -12.39
CA GLN A 166 0.82 7.48 -11.54
C GLN A 166 0.14 6.10 -11.37
N GLN A 167 0.03 5.32 -12.45
CA GLN A 167 -0.50 3.96 -12.39
C GLN A 167 0.37 3.04 -11.52
N LEU A 168 1.70 3.13 -11.64
CA LEU A 168 2.61 2.34 -10.83
C LEU A 168 2.49 2.72 -9.35
N THR A 169 2.53 4.02 -9.02
CA THR A 169 2.38 4.49 -7.63
C THR A 169 1.04 4.06 -7.02
N ASN A 170 -0.04 4.10 -7.78
CA ASN A 170 -1.35 3.64 -7.32
C ASN A 170 -1.40 2.10 -7.13
N SER A 171 -0.74 1.34 -7.99
CA SER A 171 -0.67 -0.12 -7.89
C SER A 171 0.15 -0.55 -6.67
N ASP A 172 1.25 0.15 -6.41
CA ASP A 172 2.11 -0.08 -5.24
C ASP A 172 1.36 0.25 -3.94
N SER A 173 0.63 1.36 -3.89
CA SER A 173 -0.15 1.73 -2.71
C SER A 173 -1.30 0.76 -2.44
N GLN A 174 -2.00 0.31 -3.50
CA GLN A 174 -3.02 -0.72 -3.39
C GLN A 174 -2.43 -2.05 -2.90
N SER A 175 -1.26 -2.44 -3.40
CA SER A 175 -0.57 -3.68 -2.99
C SER A 175 -0.15 -3.63 -1.53
N ALA A 176 0.39 -2.49 -1.07
CA ALA A 176 0.75 -2.30 0.33
C ALA A 176 -0.46 -2.40 1.25
N ALA A 177 -1.56 -1.73 0.91
CA ALA A 177 -2.81 -1.80 1.68
C ALA A 177 -3.38 -3.23 1.74
N ALA A 178 -3.37 -3.97 0.63
CA ALA A 178 -3.83 -5.35 0.59
C ALA A 178 -2.99 -6.28 1.46
N LEU A 179 -1.68 -6.07 1.47
CA LEU A 179 -0.72 -6.83 2.27
C LEU A 179 -0.86 -6.52 3.78
N ASP A 180 -1.08 -5.26 4.14
CA ASP A 180 -1.33 -4.89 5.55
C ASP A 180 -2.65 -5.46 6.06
N GLU A 181 -3.70 -5.44 5.24
CA GLU A 181 -4.97 -6.10 5.56
C GLU A 181 -4.80 -7.62 5.71
N ALA A 182 -4.03 -8.26 4.81
CA ALA A 182 -3.74 -9.68 4.91
C ALA A 182 -2.97 -10.04 6.19
N ARG A 183 -2.04 -9.17 6.63
CA ARG A 183 -1.32 -9.33 7.90
C ARG A 183 -2.24 -9.16 9.10
N ALA A 184 -3.08 -8.13 9.12
CA ALA A 184 -4.05 -7.91 10.19
C ALA A 184 -5.02 -9.08 10.33
N ARG A 185 -5.51 -9.63 9.20
CA ARG A 185 -6.32 -10.85 9.19
C ARG A 185 -5.56 -12.06 9.69
N ALA A 186 -4.32 -12.26 9.25
CA ALA A 186 -3.49 -13.37 9.72
C ALA A 186 -3.22 -13.28 11.22
N GLU A 187 -3.01 -12.08 11.75
CA GLU A 187 -2.86 -11.82 13.18
C GLU A 187 -4.16 -12.15 13.94
N ALA A 188 -5.31 -11.63 13.49
CA ALA A 188 -6.60 -11.93 14.09
C ALA A 188 -6.90 -13.44 14.12
N ILE A 189 -6.66 -14.14 13.00
CA ILE A 189 -6.81 -15.59 12.93
C ILE A 189 -5.81 -16.29 13.87
N GLY A 190 -4.58 -15.78 13.97
CA GLY A 190 -3.57 -16.30 14.89
C GLY A 190 -3.98 -16.18 16.35
N ILE A 191 -4.58 -15.05 16.75
CA ILE A 191 -5.10 -14.84 18.11
C ILE A 191 -6.25 -15.82 18.38
N LEU A 192 -7.19 -15.94 17.46
CA LEU A 192 -8.35 -16.85 17.58
C LEU A 192 -7.93 -18.33 17.70
N ASN A 193 -6.91 -18.74 16.95
CA ASN A 193 -6.36 -20.10 17.01
C ASN A 193 -5.42 -20.31 18.21
N GLY A 194 -5.03 -19.24 18.89
CA GLY A 194 -4.08 -19.24 19.98
C GLY A 194 -2.63 -19.48 19.57
N THR A 195 -2.26 -19.23 18.32
CA THR A 195 -0.89 -19.41 17.82
C THR A 195 0.02 -18.21 18.03
N ILE A 196 -0.57 -17.05 18.34
CA ILE A 196 0.18 -15.86 18.75
C ILE A 196 -0.32 -15.34 20.10
N ALA A 197 0.55 -14.58 20.76
CA ALA A 197 0.22 -13.90 22.01
C ALA A 197 -0.80 -12.79 21.75
N ALA A 198 -1.58 -12.47 22.76
CA ALA A 198 -2.55 -11.38 22.73
C ALA A 198 -2.42 -10.52 23.98
N GLN A 199 -2.83 -9.26 23.87
CA GLN A 199 -2.88 -8.34 24.99
C GLN A 199 -4.13 -7.46 24.88
N GLY A 200 -4.68 -7.07 26.03
CA GLY A 200 -5.88 -6.25 26.07
C GLY A 200 -6.43 -6.10 27.48
N PRO A 201 -7.58 -5.42 27.65
CA PRO A 201 -8.26 -5.37 28.92
C PRO A 201 -8.71 -6.77 29.34
N GLY A 202 -8.77 -7.00 30.65
CA GLY A 202 -9.06 -8.32 31.17
C GLY A 202 -8.92 -8.43 32.67
N LEU A 203 -8.75 -9.66 33.15
CA LEU A 203 -8.51 -9.93 34.57
C LEU A 203 -7.54 -11.08 34.77
N THR A 204 -6.90 -11.07 35.93
CA THR A 204 -6.21 -12.24 36.49
C THR A 204 -7.06 -12.82 37.61
N MET A 205 -7.41 -14.11 37.52
CA MET A 205 -8.10 -14.83 38.58
C MET A 205 -7.17 -15.89 39.17
N THR A 206 -6.89 -15.79 40.47
CA THR A 206 -6.02 -16.72 41.20
C THR A 206 -6.84 -17.60 42.13
N ILE A 207 -6.83 -18.91 41.90
CA ILE A 207 -7.51 -19.91 42.74
C ILE A 207 -6.48 -20.59 43.63
N ARG A 208 -6.52 -20.31 44.93
CA ARG A 208 -5.72 -21.01 45.96
C ARG A 208 -6.51 -22.18 46.51
N ASP A 209 -5.94 -23.37 46.46
CA ASP A 209 -6.58 -24.62 46.89
C ASP A 209 -5.67 -25.37 47.87
N PRO A 210 -5.64 -24.98 49.16
CA PRO A 210 -4.77 -25.63 50.14
C PRO A 210 -5.22 -27.05 50.52
N GLY A 211 -6.45 -27.43 50.16
CA GLY A 211 -7.04 -28.74 50.46
C GLY A 211 -6.88 -29.76 49.33
N ASP A 212 -6.40 -29.33 48.16
CA ASP A 212 -6.44 -30.10 46.92
C ASP A 212 -7.87 -30.62 46.62
N ASP A 213 -8.87 -29.75 46.76
CA ASP A 213 -10.29 -30.08 46.61
C ASP A 213 -10.89 -29.62 45.26
N VAL A 214 -10.20 -28.76 44.50
CA VAL A 214 -10.66 -28.27 43.19
C VAL A 214 -10.70 -29.41 42.18
N ARG A 215 -11.85 -29.62 41.55
CA ARG A 215 -12.08 -30.69 40.57
C ARG A 215 -11.98 -30.17 39.14
N VAL A 216 -11.88 -31.12 38.22
CA VAL A 216 -11.96 -30.86 36.77
C VAL A 216 -13.22 -30.06 36.41
N SER A 217 -14.38 -30.39 37.02
CA SER A 217 -15.63 -29.68 36.75
C SER A 217 -15.55 -28.21 37.15
N ASP A 218 -14.93 -27.88 38.29
CA ASP A 218 -14.87 -26.50 38.76
C ASP A 218 -14.01 -25.63 37.82
N VAL A 219 -12.92 -26.18 37.29
CA VAL A 219 -12.08 -25.51 36.26
C VAL A 219 -12.82 -25.36 34.93
N VAL A 220 -13.55 -26.39 34.49
CA VAL A 220 -14.36 -26.32 33.28
C VAL A 220 -15.45 -25.25 33.44
N ASP A 221 -16.17 -25.24 34.56
CA ASP A 221 -17.21 -24.25 34.83
C ASP A 221 -16.62 -22.83 34.83
N ALA A 222 -15.45 -22.62 35.44
CA ALA A 222 -14.72 -21.35 35.36
C ALA A 222 -14.47 -20.90 33.92
N ILE A 223 -13.95 -21.80 33.08
CA ILE A 223 -13.71 -21.53 31.65
C ILE A 223 -15.01 -21.17 30.93
N GLN A 224 -16.10 -21.91 31.20
CA GLN A 224 -17.37 -21.69 30.51
C GLN A 224 -18.07 -20.40 30.96
N GLU A 225 -18.02 -20.06 32.25
CA GLU A 225 -18.54 -18.78 32.76
C GLU A 225 -17.78 -17.61 32.15
N LEU A 226 -16.45 -17.69 32.07
CA LEU A 226 -15.61 -16.67 31.42
C LEU A 226 -15.97 -16.52 29.94
N ARG A 227 -16.12 -17.63 29.19
CA ARG A 227 -16.56 -17.60 27.79
C ARG A 227 -17.95 -17.00 27.62
N GLY A 228 -18.89 -17.40 28.48
CA GLY A 228 -20.26 -16.86 28.51
C GLY A 228 -20.29 -15.36 28.78
N ALA A 229 -19.31 -14.84 29.53
CA ALA A 229 -19.14 -13.43 29.85
C ALA A 229 -18.35 -12.62 28.81
N GLY A 230 -17.96 -13.23 27.68
CA GLY A 230 -17.24 -12.54 26.61
C GLY A 230 -15.71 -12.57 26.74
N ALA A 231 -15.14 -13.56 27.41
CA ALA A 231 -13.70 -13.81 27.33
C ALA A 231 -13.30 -14.18 25.89
N GLU A 232 -12.36 -13.43 25.33
CA GLU A 232 -11.87 -13.61 23.96
C GLU A 232 -10.69 -14.57 23.91
N THR A 233 -9.85 -14.55 24.94
CA THR A 233 -8.62 -15.35 25.01
C THR A 233 -8.25 -15.57 26.47
N MET A 234 -7.79 -16.77 26.82
CA MET A 234 -7.37 -17.09 28.17
C MET A 234 -6.24 -18.12 28.22
N GLN A 235 -5.44 -18.07 29.27
CA GLN A 235 -4.53 -19.14 29.66
C GLN A 235 -4.74 -19.51 31.12
N ILE A 236 -4.43 -20.76 31.44
CA ILE A 236 -4.35 -21.27 32.81
C ILE A 236 -2.90 -21.65 33.04
N ASP A 237 -2.25 -20.99 33.98
CA ASP A 237 -0.80 -20.99 34.15
C ASP A 237 -0.13 -20.73 32.78
N ASP A 238 0.76 -21.62 32.34
CA ASP A 238 1.46 -21.53 31.04
C ASP A 238 0.69 -22.21 29.87
N VAL A 239 -0.59 -22.49 30.04
CA VAL A 239 -1.40 -23.27 29.09
C VAL A 239 -2.48 -22.43 28.41
N ARG A 240 -2.31 -22.15 27.11
CA ARG A 240 -3.31 -21.48 26.28
C ARG A 240 -4.57 -22.34 26.15
N VAL A 241 -5.69 -21.83 26.62
CA VAL A 241 -6.99 -22.49 26.49
C VAL A 241 -7.60 -22.12 25.13
N GLY A 242 -7.97 -23.13 24.36
CA GLY A 242 -8.66 -22.98 23.08
C GLY A 242 -9.96 -23.78 23.04
N VAL A 243 -10.59 -23.83 21.87
CA VAL A 243 -11.86 -24.54 21.64
C VAL A 243 -11.74 -26.03 21.95
N SER A 244 -10.63 -26.65 21.58
CA SER A 244 -10.37 -28.08 21.79
C SER A 244 -9.62 -28.41 23.08
N SER A 245 -9.50 -27.45 24.01
CA SER A 245 -8.75 -27.69 25.23
C SER A 245 -9.46 -28.68 26.16
N ALA A 246 -8.69 -29.58 26.75
CA ALA A 246 -9.16 -30.63 27.64
C ALA A 246 -8.63 -30.41 29.06
N ILE A 247 -9.54 -30.42 30.03
CA ILE A 247 -9.21 -30.45 31.45
C ILE A 247 -9.39 -31.88 31.94
N THR A 248 -8.36 -32.45 32.55
CA THR A 248 -8.34 -33.84 33.01
C THR A 248 -7.63 -33.97 34.36
N GLY A 249 -7.61 -35.18 34.91
CA GLY A 249 -6.94 -35.47 36.17
C GLY A 249 -7.90 -35.60 37.34
N ARG A 250 -7.39 -35.30 38.53
CA ARG A 250 -8.12 -35.38 39.81
C ARG A 250 -7.66 -34.22 40.70
N PRO A 251 -8.39 -33.89 41.78
CA PRO A 251 -7.97 -32.84 42.70
C PRO A 251 -6.51 -33.03 43.19
N GLY A 252 -5.73 -31.95 43.17
CA GLY A 252 -4.27 -31.92 43.42
C GLY A 252 -3.38 -32.38 42.25
N GLU A 253 -3.95 -32.96 41.19
CA GLU A 253 -3.24 -33.46 40.00
C GLU A 253 -4.03 -33.09 38.73
N LEU A 254 -4.43 -31.83 38.62
CA LEU A 254 -5.16 -31.32 37.45
C LEU A 254 -4.23 -31.13 36.26
N MET A 255 -4.76 -31.31 35.05
CA MET A 255 -4.02 -31.16 33.80
C MET A 255 -4.84 -30.40 32.76
N VAL A 256 -4.18 -29.50 32.03
CA VAL A 256 -4.74 -28.76 30.89
C VAL A 256 -3.97 -29.15 29.63
N ASP A 257 -4.66 -29.70 28.62
CA ASP A 257 -4.04 -30.22 27.39
C ASP A 257 -2.87 -31.17 27.65
N GLY A 258 -3.01 -32.01 28.69
CA GLY A 258 -1.99 -32.98 29.10
C GLY A 258 -0.80 -32.39 29.88
N ARG A 259 -0.81 -31.08 30.16
CA ARG A 259 0.20 -30.41 31.00
C ARG A 259 -0.30 -30.29 32.44
N PRO A 260 0.46 -30.74 33.45
CA PRO A 260 0.05 -30.60 34.84
C PRO A 260 0.04 -29.12 35.25
N ILE A 261 -0.98 -28.73 36.01
CA ILE A 261 -1.12 -27.42 36.65
C ILE A 261 -1.16 -27.62 38.17
N THR A 262 -0.70 -26.64 38.95
CA THR A 262 -0.59 -26.77 40.41
C THR A 262 -1.12 -25.52 41.10
N ALA A 263 -1.81 -25.68 42.23
CA ALA A 263 -2.32 -24.55 42.98
C ALA A 263 -1.18 -23.63 43.49
N PRO A 264 -1.33 -22.30 43.44
CA PRO A 264 -2.50 -21.58 42.97
C PRO A 264 -2.66 -21.63 41.44
N TYR A 265 -3.88 -21.91 40.96
CA TYR A 265 -4.19 -21.91 39.55
C TYR A 265 -4.43 -20.47 39.08
N GLU A 266 -3.63 -20.00 38.13
CA GLU A 266 -3.71 -18.63 37.63
C GLU A 266 -4.41 -18.59 36.27
N PHE A 267 -5.52 -17.86 36.19
CA PHE A 267 -6.25 -17.62 34.95
C PHE A 267 -5.94 -16.20 34.50
N VAL A 268 -5.29 -16.05 33.35
CA VAL A 268 -5.12 -14.74 32.70
C VAL A 268 -6.06 -14.68 31.52
N VAL A 269 -6.98 -13.71 31.54
CA VAL A 269 -8.13 -13.67 30.63
C VAL A 269 -8.30 -12.30 30.02
N ILE A 270 -8.31 -12.22 28.69
CA ILE A 270 -8.63 -11.03 27.91
C ILE A 270 -10.14 -11.01 27.62
N GLY A 271 -10.77 -9.86 27.86
CA GLY A 271 -12.20 -9.63 27.64
C GLY A 271 -12.69 -8.43 28.45
N ALA A 272 -14.00 -8.19 28.48
CA ALA A 272 -14.58 -7.12 29.30
C ALA A 272 -14.50 -7.48 30.81
N PRO A 273 -13.63 -6.83 31.60
CA PRO A 273 -13.37 -7.26 32.98
C PRO A 273 -14.60 -7.19 33.88
N GLU A 274 -15.42 -6.14 33.75
CA GLU A 274 -16.63 -5.98 34.56
C GLU A 274 -17.68 -7.07 34.27
N SER A 275 -17.84 -7.46 32.99
CA SER A 275 -18.75 -8.53 32.59
C SER A 275 -18.29 -9.88 33.15
N MET A 276 -16.99 -10.20 33.02
CA MET A 276 -16.41 -11.44 33.54
C MET A 276 -16.47 -11.50 35.07
N GLN A 277 -16.12 -10.42 35.76
CA GLN A 277 -16.20 -10.36 37.22
C GLN A 277 -17.63 -10.51 37.70
N THR A 278 -18.61 -9.92 37.01
CA THR A 278 -20.03 -10.08 37.35
C THR A 278 -20.46 -11.54 37.19
N ALA A 279 -20.13 -12.19 36.07
CA ALA A 279 -20.48 -13.58 35.80
C ALA A 279 -19.91 -14.55 36.84
N LEU A 280 -18.63 -14.41 37.18
CA LEU A 280 -17.96 -15.24 38.19
C LEU A 280 -18.59 -15.14 39.59
N ASN A 281 -19.18 -13.99 39.92
CA ASN A 281 -19.79 -13.70 41.23
C ASN A 281 -21.32 -13.91 41.26
N ILE A 282 -21.93 -14.41 40.19
CA ILE A 282 -23.37 -14.75 40.19
C ILE A 282 -23.65 -15.75 41.33
N PRO A 283 -24.76 -15.59 42.09
CA PRO A 283 -25.13 -16.55 43.14
C PRO A 283 -25.23 -17.98 42.60
N GLY A 284 -24.54 -18.91 43.26
CA GLY A 284 -24.39 -20.29 42.78
C GLY A 284 -23.36 -20.48 41.67
N GLY A 285 -22.56 -19.45 41.37
CA GLY A 285 -21.49 -19.48 40.38
C GLY A 285 -20.14 -19.95 40.94
N VAL A 286 -19.14 -19.91 40.07
CA VAL A 286 -17.80 -20.51 40.26
C VAL A 286 -17.11 -20.06 41.55
N VAL A 287 -17.09 -18.76 41.87
CA VAL A 287 -16.40 -18.23 43.06
C VAL A 287 -17.01 -18.80 44.35
N GLN A 288 -18.35 -18.83 44.42
CA GLN A 288 -19.05 -19.34 45.60
C GLN A 288 -18.82 -20.84 45.76
N ASP A 289 -18.88 -21.58 44.65
CA ASP A 289 -18.73 -23.03 44.62
C ASP A 289 -17.32 -23.48 45.03
N LEU A 290 -16.29 -22.78 44.56
CA LEU A 290 -14.90 -22.96 45.00
C LEU A 290 -14.71 -22.59 46.47
N THR A 291 -15.31 -21.48 46.92
CA THR A 291 -15.22 -21.05 48.32
C THR A 291 -15.88 -22.07 49.27
N ARG A 292 -17.01 -22.68 48.87
CA ARG A 292 -17.65 -23.76 49.65
C ARG A 292 -16.77 -25.01 49.78
N GLN A 293 -15.85 -25.22 48.84
CA GLN A 293 -14.89 -26.33 48.84
C GLN A 293 -13.62 -26.00 49.62
N GLY A 294 -13.48 -24.79 50.17
CA GLY A 294 -12.31 -24.39 50.96
C GLY A 294 -11.20 -23.70 50.15
N ALA A 295 -11.40 -23.49 48.85
CA ALA A 295 -10.52 -22.68 48.03
C ALA A 295 -10.76 -21.18 48.26
N THR A 296 -9.77 -20.35 47.91
CA THR A 296 -9.89 -18.88 47.91
C THR A 296 -9.66 -18.37 46.49
N VAL A 297 -10.54 -17.49 46.01
CA VAL A 297 -10.46 -16.90 44.67
C VAL A 297 -10.22 -15.41 44.80
N ASP A 298 -9.12 -14.93 44.21
CA ASP A 298 -8.85 -13.49 44.04
C ASP A 298 -9.02 -13.14 42.56
N ILE A 299 -9.68 -12.01 42.27
CA ILE A 299 -9.91 -11.51 40.91
C ILE A 299 -9.38 -10.09 40.84
N GLU A 300 -8.43 -9.87 39.95
CA GLU A 300 -7.76 -8.58 39.73
C GLU A 300 -8.01 -8.10 38.29
N PRO A 301 -8.99 -7.20 38.08
CA PRO A 301 -9.17 -6.51 36.80
C PRO A 301 -7.96 -5.66 36.42
N SER A 302 -7.64 -5.61 35.13
CA SER A 302 -6.58 -4.76 34.58
C SER A 302 -6.97 -4.24 33.19
N ASP A 303 -6.55 -3.01 32.88
CA ASP A 303 -6.67 -2.43 31.54
C ASP A 303 -5.73 -3.13 30.54
N LEU A 304 -4.73 -3.84 31.05
CA LEU A 304 -3.77 -4.60 30.25
C LEU A 304 -3.42 -5.90 30.95
N VAL A 305 -3.82 -7.01 30.35
CA VAL A 305 -3.31 -8.35 30.61
C VAL A 305 -2.65 -8.90 29.35
N VAL A 306 -1.70 -9.81 29.52
CA VAL A 306 -0.98 -10.45 28.42
C VAL A 306 -1.20 -11.96 28.51
N VAL A 307 -1.73 -12.54 27.44
CA VAL A 307 -1.84 -13.98 27.26
C VAL A 307 -0.80 -14.39 26.24
N ASP A 308 0.34 -14.87 26.73
CA ASP A 308 1.53 -15.21 25.95
C ASP A 308 1.69 -16.71 25.70
N ALA A 309 0.92 -17.56 26.40
CA ALA A 309 0.87 -18.97 26.10
C ALA A 309 0.32 -19.21 24.68
N LEU A 310 0.96 -20.13 23.96
CA LEU A 310 0.63 -20.48 22.58
C LEU A 310 0.13 -21.93 22.50
N ARG A 311 -0.77 -22.19 21.55
CA ARG A 311 -1.18 -23.54 21.18
C ARG A 311 -0.32 -24.06 20.02
N PRO A 312 0.23 -25.27 20.13
CA PRO A 312 0.77 -25.94 18.96
C PRO A 312 -0.36 -26.29 18.00
N LEU A 313 -0.16 -26.03 16.71
CA LEU A 313 -1.06 -26.54 15.67
C LEU A 313 -0.57 -27.91 15.21
N ASP A 314 -1.43 -28.90 15.32
CA ASP A 314 -1.18 -30.19 14.69
C ASP A 314 -1.27 -30.05 13.18
N THR A 315 -0.34 -30.69 12.46
CA THR A 315 -0.43 -30.74 11.00
C THR A 315 -1.55 -31.71 10.61
N PRO A 316 -2.62 -31.24 9.94
CA PRO A 316 -3.70 -32.11 9.53
C PRO A 316 -3.20 -33.15 8.52
N GLN A 317 -3.63 -34.41 8.68
CA GLN A 317 -3.26 -35.50 7.76
C GLN A 317 -4.13 -35.56 6.50
N TYR A 318 -5.38 -35.09 6.60
CA TYR A 318 -6.39 -35.25 5.55
C TYR A 318 -7.02 -33.93 5.09
N ALA A 319 -6.81 -32.85 5.84
CA ALA A 319 -7.31 -31.52 5.50
C ALA A 319 -6.16 -30.65 5.02
N SER A 320 -6.41 -29.83 4.00
CA SER A 320 -5.53 -28.74 3.57
C SER A 320 -6.34 -27.46 3.52
N PRO A 321 -5.71 -26.29 3.75
CA PRO A 321 -6.34 -25.02 3.43
C PRO A 321 -6.79 -25.02 1.97
N ASP A 322 -7.95 -24.41 1.71
CA ASP A 322 -8.35 -24.13 0.33
C ASP A 322 -7.35 -23.12 -0.26
N THR A 323 -6.90 -23.37 -1.48
CA THR A 323 -5.95 -22.51 -2.20
C THR A 323 -6.60 -21.80 -3.38
N ASP A 324 -7.90 -22.02 -3.61
CA ASP A 324 -8.64 -21.41 -4.70
C ASP A 324 -9.28 -20.09 -4.21
N ASP A 325 -8.84 -18.97 -4.80
CA ASP A 325 -9.42 -17.62 -4.68
C ASP A 325 -10.63 -17.42 -5.62
#